data_AF-A0A7W4UIA0-F1
#
_entry.id   AF-A0A7W4UIA0-F1
#
_cell.length_a   1.000
_cell.length_b   1.000
_cell.length_c   1.000
_cell.angle_alpha   90.00
_cell.angle_beta   90.00
_cell.angle_gamma   90.00
#
_symmetry.space_group_name_H-M   'P 1'
#
loop_
_entity.id
_entity.type
_entity.pdbx_description
1 polymer ?
#
loop_
_entity_poly.entity_id
_entity_poly.type
_entity_poly.pdbx_seq_one_letter_code
_entity_poly.pdbx_strand_id
1 'polypeptide(L)'
;MTLSVSAYAFTVPSMADVTAQRQAAEQAQEAQAVQAASAEATEVALTERRAAVVQVADSVAARAQVAKETASAAALTAEVVAPLDEAVAELGELLELARAESAVSPVSAPEPAATGPAAPLPQSAPSPTEGAAEPAPEPLPSDAPTASPTPSASPSEKAIVTTEVPATVAGVDVPQGPEDATTARLREAVEKVAQASAQVVLVAEANSAAVEVAAGVQAAAAAESERAAAEAARVAAEQAATRAAWRTSLDKYSNGQVPESALCDVAFDPSHELRCDAAQQLEQLDAAYVDAFGVHITISDSYRSLAGQYACTRTKGSLCAAPGTSNHGLGTAVDLGGGIQTFGTRQHRWLVANADEYGWTLPDWARATGSKPEAWHWEYVG
;
A
#
# COMPACT_ATOMS: atom_id res chain seq x y z
N MET A 1 -60.61 1.97 102.97
CA MET A 1 -59.72 2.43 101.88
C MET A 1 -58.34 2.66 102.48
N THR A 2 -57.44 1.69 102.31
CA THR A 2 -56.04 1.73 102.79
C THR A 2 -55.15 2.15 101.61
N LEU A 3 -54.67 3.40 101.64
CA LEU A 3 -53.69 3.91 100.68
C LEU A 3 -52.28 3.54 101.17
N SER A 4 -51.61 2.65 100.45
CA SER A 4 -50.20 2.30 100.63
C SER A 4 -49.34 3.39 99.99
N VAL A 5 -48.57 4.11 100.80
CA VAL A 5 -47.58 5.09 100.32
C VAL A 5 -46.22 4.40 100.27
N SER A 6 -45.76 4.05 99.06
CA SER A 6 -44.38 3.60 98.83
C SER A 6 -43.42 4.77 99.02
N ALA A 7 -42.51 4.67 99.99
CA ALA A 7 -41.41 5.61 100.17
C ALA A 7 -40.32 5.35 99.11
N TYR A 8 -40.14 6.29 98.19
CA TYR A 8 -38.98 6.33 97.29
C TYR A 8 -37.75 6.78 98.10
N ALA A 9 -36.75 5.91 98.25
CA ALA A 9 -35.45 6.30 98.78
C ALA A 9 -34.67 7.03 97.69
N PHE A 10 -34.37 8.31 97.90
CA PHE A 10 -33.56 9.13 97.01
C PHE A 10 -32.09 9.01 97.42
N THR A 11 -31.30 8.21 96.71
CA THR A 11 -29.85 8.10 96.95
C THR A 11 -29.16 9.28 96.26
N VAL A 12 -28.55 10.17 97.04
CA VAL A 12 -27.76 11.31 96.52
C VAL A 12 -26.30 10.85 96.33
N PRO A 13 -25.72 10.98 95.13
CA PRO A 13 -24.34 10.55 94.87
C PRO A 13 -23.31 11.38 95.67
N SER A 14 -22.15 10.79 95.97
CA SER A 14 -21.03 11.46 96.65
C SER A 14 -20.36 12.51 95.74
N MET A 15 -19.79 13.57 96.33
CA MET A 15 -19.00 14.57 95.58
C MET A 15 -17.83 13.94 94.79
N ALA A 16 -17.25 12.85 95.29
CA ALA A 16 -16.21 12.11 94.58
C ALA A 16 -16.75 11.40 93.32
N ASP A 17 -17.96 10.84 93.40
CA ASP A 17 -18.62 10.17 92.26
C ASP A 17 -19.00 11.19 91.18
N VAL A 18 -19.49 12.38 91.57
CA VAL A 18 -19.82 13.48 90.64
C VAL A 18 -18.56 14.00 89.93
N THR A 19 -17.42 14.09 90.64
CA THR A 19 -16.16 14.57 90.06
C THR A 19 -15.58 13.55 89.08
N ALA A 20 -15.61 12.27 89.42
CA ALA A 20 -15.17 11.19 88.54
C ALA A 20 -16.05 11.04 87.29
N GLN A 21 -17.38 11.17 87.44
CA GLN A 21 -18.31 11.19 86.31
C GLN A 21 -18.05 12.37 85.36
N ARG A 22 -17.73 13.56 85.90
CA ARG A 22 -17.39 14.73 85.10
C ARG A 22 -16.07 14.56 84.33
N GLN A 23 -15.03 14.04 84.97
CA GLN A 23 -13.76 13.75 84.28
C GLN A 23 -13.92 12.70 83.18
N ALA A 24 -14.71 11.65 83.42
CA ALA A 24 -15.02 10.65 82.40
C ALA A 24 -15.81 11.24 81.21
N ALA A 25 -16.73 12.18 81.48
CA ALA A 25 -17.48 12.87 80.43
C ALA A 25 -16.59 13.81 79.59
N GLU A 26 -15.69 14.56 80.24
CA GLU A 26 -14.72 15.44 79.56
C GLU A 26 -13.75 14.62 78.69
N GLN A 27 -13.23 13.50 79.19
CA GLN A 27 -12.39 12.58 78.40
C GLN A 27 -13.15 11.94 77.22
N ALA A 28 -14.41 11.55 77.42
CA ALA A 28 -15.24 11.02 76.33
C ALA A 28 -15.51 12.08 75.25
N GLN A 29 -15.73 13.34 75.66
CA GLN A 29 -15.95 14.45 74.74
C GLN A 29 -14.67 14.80 73.95
N GLU A 30 -13.50 14.77 74.60
CA GLU A 30 -12.21 14.98 73.94
C GLU A 30 -11.89 13.84 72.96
N ALA A 31 -12.15 12.59 73.33
CA ALA A 31 -12.01 11.44 72.43
C ALA A 31 -12.95 11.53 71.22
N GLN A 32 -14.19 11.98 71.42
CA GLN A 32 -15.14 12.23 70.32
C GLN A 32 -14.67 13.37 69.40
N ALA A 33 -14.12 14.46 69.96
CA ALA A 33 -13.61 15.58 69.17
C ALA A 33 -12.39 15.17 68.31
N VAL A 34 -11.48 14.37 68.86
CA VAL A 34 -10.33 13.83 68.10
C VAL A 34 -10.80 12.88 66.99
N GLN A 35 -11.79 12.03 67.25
CA GLN A 35 -12.37 11.16 66.22
C GLN A 35 -13.07 11.96 65.11
N ALA A 36 -13.82 13.01 65.46
CA ALA A 36 -14.48 13.88 64.49
C ALA A 36 -13.46 14.62 63.61
N ALA A 37 -12.41 15.21 64.20
CA ALA A 37 -11.35 15.88 63.46
C ALA A 37 -10.56 14.92 62.54
N SER A 38 -10.32 13.69 62.99
CA SER A 38 -9.67 12.66 62.16
C SER A 38 -10.56 12.22 60.98
N ALA A 39 -11.88 12.14 61.18
CA ALA A 39 -12.83 11.81 60.11
C ALA A 39 -12.89 12.94 59.07
N GLU A 40 -12.96 14.20 59.53
CA GLU A 40 -12.96 15.38 58.66
C GLU A 40 -11.66 15.49 57.84
N ALA A 41 -10.49 15.28 58.47
CA ALA A 41 -9.22 15.27 57.76
C ALA A 41 -9.12 14.15 56.70
N THR A 42 -9.74 13.00 56.96
CA THR A 42 -9.81 11.91 55.98
C THR A 42 -10.70 12.29 54.80
N GLU A 43 -11.85 12.91 55.05
CA GLU A 43 -12.78 13.33 54.01
C GLU A 43 -12.21 14.44 53.11
N VAL A 44 -11.46 15.39 53.69
CA VAL A 44 -10.70 16.40 52.93
C VAL A 44 -9.67 15.72 52.03
N ALA A 45 -8.87 14.77 52.56
CA ALA A 45 -7.87 14.06 51.78
C ALA A 45 -8.48 13.24 50.63
N LEU A 46 -9.64 12.61 50.84
CA LEU A 46 -10.40 11.90 49.79
C LEU A 46 -10.92 12.85 48.71
N THR A 47 -11.43 14.02 49.10
CA THR A 47 -11.95 15.03 48.17
C THR A 47 -10.83 15.61 47.29
N GLU A 48 -9.70 15.98 47.88
CA GLU A 48 -8.52 16.46 47.16
C GLU A 48 -7.98 15.38 46.21
N ARG A 49 -7.94 14.13 46.67
CA ARG A 49 -7.52 12.99 45.84
C ARG A 49 -8.40 12.83 44.61
N ARG A 50 -9.72 12.83 44.82
CA ARG A 50 -10.68 12.68 43.73
C ARG A 50 -10.58 13.81 42.73
N ALA A 51 -10.46 15.05 43.19
CA ALA A 51 -10.28 16.21 42.30
C ALA A 51 -9.02 16.08 41.43
N ALA A 52 -7.91 15.61 42.00
CA ALA A 52 -6.68 15.38 41.25
C ALA A 52 -6.85 14.27 40.19
N VAL A 53 -7.49 13.14 40.53
CA VAL A 53 -7.74 12.06 39.57
C VAL A 53 -8.71 12.50 38.46
N VAL A 54 -9.72 13.33 38.76
CA VAL A 54 -10.62 13.92 37.75
C VAL A 54 -9.85 14.79 36.74
N GLN A 55 -8.92 15.63 37.20
CA GLN A 55 -8.08 16.44 36.29
C GLN A 55 -7.23 15.56 35.35
N VAL A 56 -6.66 14.48 35.89
CA VAL A 56 -5.90 13.52 35.10
C VAL A 56 -6.81 12.80 34.08
N ALA A 57 -8.01 12.40 34.50
CA ALA A 57 -9.01 11.78 33.63
C ALA A 57 -9.44 12.67 32.47
N ASP A 58 -9.68 13.96 32.71
CA ASP A 58 -9.98 14.92 31.64
C ASP A 58 -8.82 15.07 30.64
N SER A 59 -7.57 15.07 31.12
CA SER A 59 -6.39 15.08 30.26
C SER A 59 -6.28 13.82 29.39
N VAL A 60 -6.52 12.65 29.99
CA VAL A 60 -6.49 11.37 29.27
C VAL A 60 -7.64 11.25 28.27
N ALA A 61 -8.84 11.75 28.58
CA ALA A 61 -9.95 11.82 27.64
C ALA A 61 -9.61 12.69 26.41
N ALA A 62 -8.93 13.83 26.62
CA ALA A 62 -8.46 14.66 25.51
C ALA A 62 -7.41 13.94 24.63
N ARG A 63 -6.48 13.20 25.24
CA ARG A 63 -5.50 12.38 24.49
C ARG A 63 -6.19 11.26 23.70
N ALA A 64 -7.22 10.64 24.25
CA ALA A 64 -8.00 9.61 23.56
C ALA A 64 -8.70 10.17 22.33
N GLN A 65 -9.21 11.41 22.39
CA GLN A 65 -9.80 12.06 21.23
C GLN A 65 -8.77 12.27 20.10
N VAL A 66 -7.56 12.74 20.44
CA VAL A 66 -6.46 12.85 19.48
C VAL A 66 -6.11 11.49 18.88
N ALA A 67 -6.03 10.44 19.69
CA ALA A 67 -5.77 9.08 19.20
C ALA A 67 -6.83 8.59 18.20
N LYS A 68 -8.12 8.90 18.43
CA LYS A 68 -9.21 8.59 17.49
C LYS A 68 -9.10 9.37 16.19
N GLU A 69 -8.69 10.63 16.24
CA GLU A 69 -8.44 11.44 15.05
C GLU A 69 -7.25 10.91 14.24
N THR A 70 -6.16 10.53 14.91
CA THR A 70 -5.00 9.86 14.29
C THR A 70 -5.41 8.53 13.65
N ALA A 71 -6.24 7.73 14.33
CA ALA A 71 -6.78 6.48 13.77
C ALA A 71 -7.60 6.72 12.51
N SER A 72 -8.45 7.74 12.51
CA SER A 72 -9.25 8.11 11.34
C SER A 72 -8.37 8.58 10.18
N ALA A 73 -7.35 9.39 10.44
CA ALA A 73 -6.41 9.86 9.43
C ALA A 73 -5.61 8.69 8.81
N ALA A 74 -5.25 7.70 9.64
CA ALA A 74 -4.60 6.47 9.20
C ALA A 74 -5.60 5.42 8.64
N ALA A 75 -6.88 5.76 8.50
CA ALA A 75 -7.93 4.86 8.01
C ALA A 75 -8.00 3.50 8.73
N LEU A 76 -7.77 3.49 10.05
CA LEU A 76 -7.91 2.28 10.85
C LEU A 76 -9.37 1.78 10.88
N THR A 77 -9.53 0.46 10.94
CA THR A 77 -10.86 -0.15 11.01
C THR A 77 -11.50 0.06 12.38
N ALA A 78 -12.83 0.05 12.42
CA ALA A 78 -13.59 0.17 13.67
C ALA A 78 -13.23 -0.92 14.70
N GLU A 79 -12.84 -2.12 14.24
CA GLU A 79 -12.41 -3.22 15.11
C GLU A 79 -11.15 -2.87 15.93
N VAL A 80 -10.22 -2.11 15.33
CA VAL A 80 -8.98 -1.69 16.00
C VAL A 80 -9.23 -0.55 16.99
N VAL A 81 -10.22 0.32 16.73
CA VAL A 81 -10.54 1.49 17.57
C VAL A 81 -11.53 1.15 18.69
N ALA A 82 -12.34 0.08 18.53
CA ALA A 82 -13.40 -0.29 19.48
C ALA A 82 -12.96 -0.40 20.96
N PRO A 83 -11.78 -0.97 21.30
CA PRO A 83 -11.33 -1.03 22.70
C PRO A 83 -11.11 0.36 23.33
N LEU A 84 -10.66 1.34 22.53
CA LEU A 84 -10.52 2.73 22.98
C LEU A 84 -11.89 3.40 23.15
N ASP A 85 -12.83 3.14 22.24
CA ASP A 85 -14.20 3.64 22.36
C ASP A 85 -14.88 3.15 23.63
N GLU A 86 -14.77 1.85 23.93
CA GLU A 86 -15.31 1.24 25.15
C GLU A 86 -14.66 1.83 26.42
N ALA A 87 -13.33 1.95 26.44
CA ALA A 87 -12.61 2.51 27.58
C ALA A 87 -12.97 4.00 27.83
N VAL A 88 -13.15 4.79 26.77
CA VAL A 88 -13.56 6.20 26.88
C VAL A 88 -15.01 6.32 27.38
N ALA A 89 -15.90 5.43 26.96
CA ALA A 89 -17.28 5.40 27.47
C ALA A 89 -17.32 5.10 28.97
N GLU A 90 -16.57 4.08 29.42
CA GLU A 90 -16.43 3.72 30.84
C GLU A 90 -15.84 4.88 31.67
N LEU A 91 -14.80 5.55 31.16
CA LEU A 91 -14.20 6.72 31.81
C LEU A 91 -15.20 7.88 31.96
N GLY A 92 -16.04 8.11 30.95
CA GLY A 92 -17.07 9.15 30.97
C GLY A 92 -18.13 8.92 32.05
N GLU A 93 -18.59 7.68 32.22
CA GLU A 93 -19.54 7.32 33.28
C GLU A 93 -18.95 7.53 34.68
N LEU A 94 -17.67 7.14 34.88
CA LEU A 94 -16.98 7.31 36.16
C LEU A 94 -16.67 8.78 36.49
N LEU A 95 -16.36 9.61 35.47
CA LEU A 95 -16.17 11.05 35.64
C LEU A 95 -17.43 11.74 36.15
N GLU A 96 -18.60 11.40 35.60
CA GLU A 96 -19.88 11.96 36.05
C GLU A 96 -20.19 11.53 37.49
N LEU A 97 -19.94 10.27 37.85
CA LEU A 97 -20.12 9.78 39.21
C LEU A 97 -19.19 10.51 40.20
N ALA A 98 -17.89 10.62 39.88
CA ALA A 98 -16.90 11.28 40.73
C ALA A 98 -17.23 12.75 40.97
N ARG A 99 -17.68 13.48 39.92
CA ARG A 99 -18.10 14.88 40.02
C ARG A 99 -19.34 15.05 40.87
N ALA A 100 -20.33 14.16 40.72
CA ALA A 100 -21.55 14.19 41.52
C ALA A 100 -21.25 14.00 43.02
N GLU A 101 -20.39 13.03 43.36
CA GLU A 101 -20.00 12.80 44.75
C GLU A 101 -19.17 13.98 45.32
N SER A 102 -18.35 14.65 44.51
CA SER A 102 -17.64 15.87 44.93
C SER A 102 -18.56 17.07 45.16
N ALA A 103 -19.75 17.09 44.57
CA ALA A 103 -20.74 18.16 44.75
C ALA A 103 -21.58 18.01 46.03
N VAL A 104 -21.62 16.81 46.63
CA VAL A 104 -22.47 16.47 47.79
C VAL A 104 -21.76 16.65 49.14
N SER A 105 -20.42 16.76 49.16
CA SER A 105 -19.64 17.11 50.37
C SER A 105 -19.21 18.59 50.36
N PRO A 106 -20.09 19.56 50.68
CA PRO A 106 -19.65 20.91 50.97
C PRO A 106 -19.00 20.91 52.35
N VAL A 107 -17.67 20.84 52.40
CA VAL A 107 -16.93 21.32 53.56
C VAL A 107 -17.35 22.79 53.74
N SER A 108 -18.04 23.06 54.84
CA SER A 108 -18.41 24.43 55.23
C SER A 108 -17.12 25.19 55.50
N ALA A 109 -16.71 26.04 54.56
CA ALA A 109 -15.62 26.98 54.77
C ALA A 109 -15.99 27.94 55.92
N PRO A 110 -15.12 28.17 56.92
CA PRO A 110 -15.28 29.32 57.79
C PRO A 110 -15.13 30.59 56.95
N GLU A 111 -16.11 31.47 57.11
CA GLU A 111 -16.22 32.77 56.44
C GLU A 111 -14.90 33.57 56.53
N PRO A 112 -14.36 34.09 55.42
CA PRO A 112 -13.17 34.93 55.49
C PRO A 112 -13.56 36.28 56.05
N ALA A 113 -13.03 36.61 57.24
CA ALA A 113 -13.14 37.92 57.82
C ALA A 113 -12.61 38.98 56.83
N ALA A 114 -13.48 39.91 56.48
CA ALA A 114 -13.19 41.03 55.61
C ALA A 114 -12.13 41.97 56.21
N THR A 115 -11.08 42.25 55.45
CA THR A 115 -10.34 43.52 55.52
C THR A 115 -9.77 43.81 54.12
N GLY A 116 -10.29 44.84 53.45
CA GLY A 116 -9.67 45.43 52.24
C GLY A 116 -8.63 46.50 52.61
N PRO A 117 -8.25 47.40 51.67
CA PRO A 117 -7.90 47.17 50.28
C PRO A 117 -6.50 47.72 49.89
N ALA A 118 -5.97 47.17 48.78
CA ALA A 118 -5.16 47.78 47.71
C ALA A 118 -3.86 48.59 48.00
N ALA A 119 -2.78 48.18 47.30
CA ALA A 119 -2.03 48.91 46.23
C ALA A 119 -0.49 48.64 46.29
N PRO A 120 0.32 48.99 45.26
CA PRO A 120 0.62 48.12 44.12
C PRO A 120 2.13 47.84 43.89
N LEU A 121 2.40 46.96 42.92
CA LEU A 121 3.71 46.57 42.36
C LEU A 121 4.62 47.76 42.00
N PRO A 122 5.95 47.52 41.87
CA PRO A 122 6.68 48.09 40.76
C PRO A 122 7.22 47.01 39.81
N GLN A 123 7.02 47.33 38.54
CA GLN A 123 7.62 46.73 37.36
C GLN A 123 9.13 46.99 37.34
N SER A 124 9.88 46.12 36.66
CA SER A 124 11.18 46.50 36.10
C SER A 124 11.35 45.87 34.73
N ALA A 125 11.54 46.76 33.76
CA ALA A 125 11.79 46.52 32.34
C ALA A 125 13.33 46.61 32.07
N PRO A 126 13.83 46.43 30.83
CA PRO A 126 14.97 45.53 30.57
C PRO A 126 16.20 46.21 29.91
N SER A 127 17.18 45.35 29.53
CA SER A 127 18.18 45.46 28.44
C SER A 127 19.65 45.59 28.88
N PRO A 128 20.65 45.50 27.98
CA PRO A 128 20.99 44.43 27.02
C PRO A 128 22.51 44.11 27.05
N THR A 129 23.02 43.10 26.32
CA THR A 129 24.32 43.20 25.59
C THR A 129 24.44 42.10 24.52
N GLU A 130 24.82 42.53 23.31
CA GLU A 130 25.25 41.75 22.14
C GLU A 130 26.47 40.86 22.38
N GLY A 131 26.68 39.85 21.52
CA GLY A 131 28.01 39.25 21.38
C GLY A 131 28.12 38.03 20.48
N ALA A 132 28.19 38.26 19.17
CA ALA A 132 29.03 37.56 18.18
C ALA A 132 28.78 36.06 17.84
N ALA A 133 28.31 35.88 16.61
CA ALA A 133 28.95 35.16 15.50
C ALA A 133 29.32 33.66 15.63
N GLU A 134 28.66 32.89 14.76
CA GLU A 134 28.92 31.56 14.19
C GLU A 134 30.37 31.35 13.67
N PRO A 135 30.85 30.10 13.46
CA PRO A 135 30.46 29.37 12.24
C PRO A 135 30.29 27.84 12.34
N ALA A 136 29.62 27.31 11.30
CA ALA A 136 29.31 25.93 10.95
C ALA A 136 30.51 24.98 10.76
N PRO A 137 30.26 23.65 10.70
CA PRO A 137 31.13 22.71 9.99
C PRO A 137 30.49 22.13 8.71
N GLU A 138 31.35 21.99 7.69
CA GLU A 138 31.10 21.36 6.38
C GLU A 138 30.87 19.84 6.45
N PRO A 139 30.25 19.22 5.42
CA PRO A 139 30.03 17.78 5.34
C PRO A 139 31.19 17.04 4.63
N LEU A 140 31.46 15.81 5.06
CA LEU A 140 32.33 14.87 4.35
C LEU A 140 31.50 13.87 3.51
N PRO A 141 32.00 13.42 2.36
CA PRO A 141 31.33 12.45 1.49
C PRO A 141 31.68 11.01 1.86
N SER A 142 30.79 10.07 1.55
CA SER A 142 31.16 8.64 1.50
C SER A 142 30.38 7.91 0.40
N ASP A 143 31.15 7.24 -0.45
CA ASP A 143 30.74 6.44 -1.59
C ASP A 143 30.38 5.00 -1.18
N ALA A 144 29.46 4.42 -1.98
CA ALA A 144 29.29 3.00 -2.34
C ALA A 144 28.64 2.02 -1.31
N PRO A 145 28.15 0.82 -1.73
CA PRO A 145 27.68 0.34 -3.03
C PRO A 145 26.28 -0.34 -2.99
N THR A 146 25.82 -0.73 -4.18
CA THR A 146 24.67 -1.57 -4.55
C THR A 146 24.56 -2.89 -3.77
N ALA A 147 23.36 -3.22 -3.30
CA ALA A 147 22.93 -4.59 -3.03
C ALA A 147 21.42 -4.73 -3.32
N SER A 148 21.06 -5.62 -4.25
CA SER A 148 19.71 -6.16 -4.38
C SER A 148 19.39 -7.06 -3.19
N PRO A 149 18.11 -7.15 -2.80
CA PRO A 149 17.47 -8.47 -2.89
C PRO A 149 16.01 -8.39 -3.36
N THR A 150 15.63 -9.33 -4.23
CA THR A 150 14.27 -9.86 -4.26
C THR A 150 14.10 -10.79 -3.05
N PRO A 151 12.91 -10.84 -2.43
CA PRO A 151 12.06 -11.98 -2.75
C PRO A 151 10.59 -11.61 -2.96
N SER A 152 10.00 -12.41 -3.85
CA SER A 152 8.58 -12.63 -4.03
C SER A 152 7.88 -12.92 -2.70
N ALA A 153 6.87 -12.12 -2.37
CA ALA A 153 5.84 -12.47 -1.40
C ALA A 153 4.52 -11.82 -1.83
N SER A 154 3.54 -12.67 -2.15
CA SER A 154 2.16 -12.29 -2.43
C SER A 154 1.49 -11.79 -1.14
N PRO A 155 0.84 -10.60 -1.10
CA PRO A 155 0.11 -10.19 0.08
C PRO A 155 -1.31 -10.74 -0.02
N SER A 156 -1.50 -11.97 0.44
CA SER A 156 -2.79 -12.46 0.90
C SER A 156 -2.62 -12.98 2.31
N GLU A 157 -2.64 -12.06 3.28
CA GLU A 157 -3.33 -12.25 4.56
C GLU A 157 -3.27 -10.96 5.36
N LYS A 158 -4.39 -10.61 5.99
CA LYS A 158 -4.47 -9.55 7.01
C LYS A 158 -3.59 -9.96 8.19
N ALA A 159 -2.31 -9.62 8.15
CA ALA A 159 -1.45 -9.71 9.33
C ALA A 159 -1.78 -8.53 10.24
N ILE A 160 -2.73 -8.75 11.15
CA ILE A 160 -2.86 -7.92 12.34
C ILE A 160 -1.59 -8.17 13.15
N VAL A 161 -0.64 -7.24 13.07
CA VAL A 161 0.55 -7.25 13.92
C VAL A 161 0.09 -6.90 15.33
N THR A 162 -0.22 -7.93 16.11
CA THR A 162 -0.44 -7.79 17.56
C THR A 162 0.92 -7.69 18.23
N THR A 163 1.56 -6.53 18.15
CA THR A 163 2.67 -6.20 19.05
C THR A 163 2.08 -5.89 20.42
N GLU A 164 2.25 -6.81 21.37
CA GLU A 164 2.07 -6.51 22.79
C GLU A 164 3.06 -5.41 23.18
N VAL A 165 2.52 -4.24 23.49
CA VAL A 165 3.29 -3.10 24.00
C VAL A 165 3.56 -3.35 25.49
N PRO A 166 4.82 -3.22 25.96
CA PRO A 166 5.10 -3.26 27.39
C PRO A 166 4.36 -2.12 28.10
N ALA A 167 3.76 -2.40 29.25
CA ALA A 167 2.86 -1.55 30.03
C ALA A 167 3.46 -0.24 30.59
N THR A 168 4.52 0.32 29.98
CA THR A 168 5.26 1.50 30.48
C THR A 168 5.10 2.76 29.63
N VAL A 169 4.21 2.80 28.64
CA VAL A 169 4.00 4.00 27.80
C VAL A 169 3.02 5.01 28.42
N ALA A 170 2.23 4.61 29.43
CA ALA A 170 1.33 5.53 30.12
C ALA A 170 2.10 6.33 31.19
N GLY A 171 2.80 7.38 30.76
CA GLY A 171 3.35 8.42 31.64
C GLY A 171 2.22 9.28 32.25
N VAL A 172 1.30 8.65 32.97
CA VAL A 172 0.25 9.31 33.72
C VAL A 172 0.58 9.13 35.19
N ASP A 173 1.15 10.17 35.79
CA ASP A 173 1.46 10.16 37.23
C ASP A 173 0.14 10.31 38.00
N VAL A 174 -0.54 9.18 38.25
CA VAL A 174 -1.78 9.19 39.02
C VAL A 174 -1.41 9.27 40.50
N PRO A 175 -1.87 10.31 41.22
CA PRO A 175 -1.52 10.49 42.62
C PRO A 175 -1.87 9.24 43.47
N GLN A 176 -0.92 8.73 44.28
CA GLN A 176 -1.12 7.60 45.21
C GLN A 176 -1.47 8.03 46.66
N GLY A 177 -2.36 7.33 47.36
CA GLY A 177 -2.77 7.64 48.74
C GLY A 177 -4.11 6.99 49.16
N PRO A 178 -4.66 7.33 50.36
CA PRO A 178 -6.01 6.88 50.73
C PRO A 178 -7.03 7.44 49.74
N GLU A 179 -7.90 6.57 49.24
CA GLU A 179 -8.88 6.86 48.20
C GLU A 179 -10.17 6.07 48.46
N ASP A 180 -11.28 6.55 47.90
CA ASP A 180 -12.55 5.83 47.90
C ASP A 180 -12.68 4.90 46.69
N ALA A 181 -13.71 4.04 46.70
CA ALA A 181 -13.92 3.05 45.64
C ALA A 181 -14.16 3.67 44.26
N THR A 182 -14.81 4.84 44.18
CA THR A 182 -15.09 5.56 42.93
C THR A 182 -13.79 6.10 42.33
N THR A 183 -12.94 6.69 43.16
CA THR A 183 -11.63 7.22 42.78
C THR A 183 -10.68 6.11 42.34
N ALA A 184 -10.73 4.95 43.01
CA ALA A 184 -9.94 3.79 42.61
C ALA A 184 -10.32 3.26 41.22
N ARG A 185 -11.63 3.14 40.94
CA ARG A 185 -12.16 2.76 39.62
C ARG A 185 -11.82 3.79 38.55
N LEU A 186 -11.93 5.08 38.86
CA LEU A 186 -11.59 6.16 37.94
C LEU A 186 -10.12 6.07 37.52
N ARG A 187 -9.20 5.83 38.47
CA ARG A 187 -7.78 5.64 38.18
C ARG A 187 -7.51 4.41 37.29
N GLU A 188 -8.20 3.30 37.50
CA GLU A 188 -8.09 2.12 36.62
C GLU A 188 -8.58 2.43 35.19
N ALA A 189 -9.70 3.14 35.06
CA ALA A 189 -10.22 3.57 33.75
C ALA A 189 -9.28 4.55 33.03
N VAL A 190 -8.65 5.47 33.77
CA VAL A 190 -7.60 6.37 33.26
C VAL A 190 -6.46 5.59 32.62
N GLU A 191 -5.95 4.57 33.32
CA GLU A 191 -4.85 3.74 32.83
C GLU A 191 -5.28 2.96 31.57
N LYS A 192 -6.47 2.36 31.59
CA LYS A 192 -7.04 1.63 30.45
C LYS A 192 -7.17 2.52 29.21
N VAL A 193 -7.69 3.74 29.35
CA VAL A 193 -7.80 4.70 28.24
C VAL A 193 -6.42 5.15 27.76
N ALA A 194 -5.47 5.40 28.66
CA ALA A 194 -4.11 5.79 28.29
C ALA A 194 -3.41 4.70 27.47
N GLN A 195 -3.50 3.43 27.90
CA GLN A 195 -2.94 2.28 27.18
C GLN A 195 -3.61 2.08 25.82
N ALA A 196 -4.95 2.10 25.77
CA ALA A 196 -5.69 1.95 24.52
C ALA A 196 -5.38 3.10 23.52
N SER A 197 -5.22 4.33 24.02
CA SER A 197 -4.85 5.49 23.19
C SER A 197 -3.46 5.32 22.58
N ALA A 198 -2.48 4.90 23.39
CA ALA A 198 -1.12 4.65 22.92
C ALA A 198 -1.08 3.53 21.87
N GLN A 199 -1.80 2.44 22.10
CA GLN A 199 -1.90 1.33 21.15
C GLN A 199 -2.49 1.79 19.81
N VAL A 200 -3.57 2.57 19.84
CA VAL A 200 -4.22 3.07 18.63
C VAL A 200 -3.26 3.97 17.81
N VAL A 201 -2.52 4.86 18.47
CA VAL A 201 -1.54 5.73 17.79
C VAL A 201 -0.43 4.90 17.14
N LEU A 202 0.13 3.91 17.84
CA LEU A 202 1.18 3.04 17.29
C LEU A 202 0.70 2.27 16.05
N VAL A 203 -0.52 1.71 16.10
CA VAL A 203 -1.09 1.01 14.96
C VAL A 203 -1.39 1.97 13.81
N ALA A 204 -1.81 3.20 14.10
CA ALA A 204 -2.07 4.23 13.10
C ALA A 204 -0.79 4.66 12.35
N GLU A 205 0.30 4.88 13.09
CA GLU A 205 1.62 5.18 12.51
C GLU A 205 2.11 4.03 11.64
N ALA A 206 2.02 2.78 12.14
CA ALA A 206 2.42 1.60 11.39
C ALA A 206 1.59 1.41 10.11
N ASN A 207 0.27 1.60 10.18
CA ASN A 207 -0.61 1.48 9.01
C ASN A 207 -0.31 2.57 7.96
N SER A 208 -0.05 3.80 8.40
CA SER A 208 0.29 4.91 7.50
C SER A 208 1.59 4.63 6.75
N ALA A 209 2.64 4.20 7.46
CA ALA A 209 3.90 3.79 6.84
C ALA A 209 3.73 2.60 5.87
N ALA A 210 2.90 1.62 6.23
CA ALA A 210 2.62 0.47 5.37
C ALA A 210 1.90 0.90 4.07
N VAL A 211 0.94 1.83 4.16
CA VAL A 211 0.23 2.36 2.99
C VAL A 211 1.18 3.13 2.06
N GLU A 212 2.07 3.95 2.61
CA GLU A 212 3.08 4.68 1.81
C GLU A 212 4.04 3.72 1.09
N VAL A 213 4.54 2.70 1.79
CA VAL A 213 5.39 1.66 1.19
C VAL A 213 4.63 0.91 0.09
N ALA A 214 3.38 0.50 0.35
CA ALA A 214 2.55 -0.18 -0.64
C ALA A 214 2.30 0.69 -1.89
N ALA A 215 2.03 1.98 -1.70
CA ALA A 215 1.88 2.94 -2.80
C ALA A 215 3.17 3.08 -3.61
N GLY A 216 4.33 3.14 -2.92
CA GLY A 216 5.64 3.19 -3.57
C GLY A 216 5.95 1.94 -4.40
N VAL A 217 5.64 0.74 -3.88
CA VAL A 217 5.80 -0.53 -4.60
C VAL A 217 4.90 -0.57 -5.84
N GLN A 218 3.64 -0.16 -5.72
CA GLN A 218 2.72 -0.10 -6.85
C GLN A 218 3.18 0.88 -7.93
N ALA A 219 3.65 2.07 -7.53
CA ALA A 219 4.20 3.07 -8.46
C ALA A 219 5.46 2.56 -9.17
N ALA A 220 6.36 1.87 -8.46
CA ALA A 220 7.56 1.28 -9.04
C ALA A 220 7.22 0.19 -10.08
N ALA A 221 6.27 -0.69 -9.77
CA ALA A 221 5.80 -1.72 -10.70
C ALA A 221 5.13 -1.11 -11.96
N ALA A 222 4.34 -0.06 -11.79
CA ALA A 222 3.74 0.66 -12.92
C ALA A 222 4.82 1.31 -13.82
N ALA A 223 5.82 1.95 -13.23
CA ALA A 223 6.93 2.56 -13.97
C ALA A 223 7.78 1.51 -14.71
N GLU A 224 8.00 0.33 -14.13
CA GLU A 224 8.67 -0.77 -14.81
C GLU A 224 7.87 -1.28 -16.01
N SER A 225 6.56 -1.47 -15.84
CA SER A 225 5.66 -1.87 -16.92
C SER A 225 5.66 -0.85 -18.07
N GLU A 226 5.67 0.45 -17.77
CA GLU A 226 5.72 1.50 -18.78
C GLU A 226 7.04 1.50 -19.55
N ARG A 227 8.17 1.31 -18.85
CA ARG A 227 9.50 1.20 -19.49
C ARG A 227 9.59 -0.01 -20.41
N ALA A 228 9.06 -1.16 -19.98
CA ALA A 228 9.01 -2.37 -20.80
C ALA A 228 8.16 -2.17 -22.06
N ALA A 229 7.00 -1.50 -21.93
CA ALA A 229 6.16 -1.16 -23.07
C ALA A 229 6.83 -0.17 -24.04
N ALA A 230 7.53 0.84 -23.52
CA ALA A 230 8.26 1.81 -24.33
C ALA A 230 9.43 1.16 -25.10
N GLU A 231 10.17 0.25 -24.47
CA GLU A 231 11.23 -0.52 -25.11
C GLU A 231 10.67 -1.42 -26.22
N ALA A 232 9.59 -2.16 -25.94
CA ALA A 232 8.92 -2.99 -26.94
C ALA A 232 8.43 -2.16 -28.14
N ALA A 233 7.88 -0.98 -27.89
CA ALA A 233 7.45 -0.05 -28.93
C ALA A 233 8.64 0.46 -29.77
N ARG A 234 9.78 0.76 -29.14
CA ARG A 234 11.01 1.17 -29.85
C ARG A 234 11.50 0.06 -30.78
N VAL A 235 11.64 -1.16 -30.26
CA VAL A 235 12.09 -2.31 -31.05
C VAL A 235 11.14 -2.58 -32.23
N ALA A 236 9.83 -2.51 -31.99
CA ALA A 236 8.83 -2.67 -33.06
C ALA A 236 8.95 -1.59 -34.14
N ALA A 237 9.20 -0.33 -33.74
CA ALA A 237 9.40 0.78 -34.66
C ALA A 237 10.69 0.62 -35.50
N GLU A 238 11.78 0.18 -34.88
CA GLU A 238 13.05 -0.11 -35.57
C GLU A 238 12.87 -1.23 -36.60
N GLN A 239 12.24 -2.34 -36.22
CA GLN A 239 11.94 -3.44 -37.15
C GLN A 239 11.04 -2.99 -38.31
N ALA A 240 10.03 -2.16 -38.03
CA ALA A 240 9.16 -1.61 -39.06
C ALA A 240 9.94 -0.69 -40.03
N ALA A 241 10.86 0.13 -39.52
CA ALA A 241 11.73 0.98 -40.34
C ALA A 241 12.68 0.14 -41.21
N THR A 242 13.26 -0.93 -40.67
CA THR A 242 14.10 -1.86 -41.43
C THR A 242 13.31 -2.54 -42.55
N ARG A 243 12.10 -3.04 -42.29
CA ARG A 243 11.23 -3.62 -43.33
C ARG A 243 10.88 -2.58 -44.40
N ALA A 244 10.55 -1.34 -44.00
CA ALA A 244 10.27 -0.27 -44.95
C ALA A 244 11.48 0.03 -45.86
N ALA A 245 12.70 -0.02 -45.33
CA ALA A 245 13.92 0.13 -46.12
C ALA A 245 14.16 -1.06 -47.06
N TRP A 246 13.85 -2.29 -46.63
CA TRP A 246 13.96 -3.48 -47.49
C TRP A 246 12.95 -3.47 -48.65
N ARG A 247 11.74 -2.97 -48.44
CA ARG A 247 10.70 -2.92 -49.50
C ARG A 247 11.17 -2.20 -50.76
N THR A 248 11.99 -1.16 -50.62
CA THR A 248 12.51 -0.35 -51.74
C THR A 248 13.99 -0.63 -52.05
N SER A 249 14.64 -1.56 -51.33
CA SER A 249 16.09 -1.81 -51.47
C SER A 249 16.48 -2.31 -52.86
N LEU A 250 15.53 -2.99 -53.54
CA LEU A 250 15.74 -3.60 -54.84
C LEU A 250 15.23 -2.76 -56.02
N ASP A 251 14.60 -1.59 -55.78
CA ASP A 251 13.96 -0.77 -56.83
C ASP A 251 14.90 -0.32 -57.95
N LYS A 252 16.22 -0.28 -57.66
CA LYS A 252 17.27 0.07 -58.62
C LYS A 252 17.63 -1.07 -59.60
N TYR A 253 17.19 -2.29 -59.33
CA TYR A 253 17.49 -3.46 -60.17
C TYR A 253 16.29 -3.79 -61.07
N SER A 254 16.56 -4.09 -62.33
CA SER A 254 15.52 -4.63 -63.21
C SER A 254 15.16 -6.06 -62.76
N ASN A 255 13.95 -6.49 -63.10
CA ASN A 255 13.46 -7.84 -62.83
C ASN A 255 14.44 -8.92 -63.32
N GLY A 256 14.90 -9.79 -62.41
CA GLY A 256 15.88 -10.84 -62.67
C GLY A 256 17.33 -10.35 -62.75
N GLN A 257 17.62 -9.11 -62.36
CA GLN A 257 18.98 -8.52 -62.37
C GLN A 257 19.45 -8.05 -60.98
N VAL A 258 18.83 -8.55 -59.92
CA VAL A 258 19.26 -8.35 -58.53
C VAL A 258 20.54 -9.17 -58.27
N PRO A 259 21.63 -8.57 -57.76
CA PRO A 259 22.81 -9.33 -57.36
C PRO A 259 22.55 -10.11 -56.07
N GLU A 260 23.16 -11.28 -55.95
CA GLU A 260 23.13 -12.17 -54.77
C GLU A 260 23.41 -11.39 -53.47
N SER A 261 24.39 -10.48 -53.48
CA SER A 261 24.74 -9.63 -52.33
C SER A 261 23.66 -8.64 -51.88
N ALA A 262 22.57 -8.48 -52.63
CA ALA A 262 21.42 -7.67 -52.26
C ALA A 262 20.20 -8.51 -51.81
N LEU A 263 20.30 -9.84 -51.93
CA LEU A 263 19.29 -10.78 -51.43
C LEU A 263 19.70 -11.29 -50.05
N CYS A 264 18.74 -11.94 -49.39
CA CYS A 264 18.96 -12.67 -48.16
C CYS A 264 18.57 -14.14 -48.36
N ASP A 265 19.39 -15.02 -47.81
CA ASP A 265 19.11 -16.45 -47.71
C ASP A 265 17.88 -16.69 -46.82
N VAL A 266 17.14 -17.75 -47.12
CA VAL A 266 16.09 -18.27 -46.24
C VAL A 266 16.73 -19.20 -45.21
N ALA A 267 16.64 -18.89 -43.91
CA ALA A 267 17.42 -19.57 -42.88
C ALA A 267 17.23 -21.11 -42.81
N PHE A 268 16.02 -21.61 -43.05
CA PHE A 268 15.72 -23.05 -43.03
C PHE A 268 16.05 -23.77 -44.36
N ASP A 269 16.30 -23.01 -45.44
CA ASP A 269 16.76 -23.53 -46.73
C ASP A 269 17.66 -22.50 -47.44
N PRO A 270 18.95 -22.41 -47.06
CA PRO A 270 19.87 -21.39 -47.57
C PRO A 270 20.20 -21.51 -49.06
N SER A 271 19.64 -22.49 -49.77
CA SER A 271 19.73 -22.58 -51.23
C SER A 271 18.76 -21.63 -51.94
N HIS A 272 17.84 -21.02 -51.18
CA HIS A 272 16.84 -20.10 -51.66
C HIS A 272 17.07 -18.68 -51.12
N GLU A 273 16.97 -17.72 -52.02
CA GLU A 273 17.20 -16.31 -51.75
C GLU A 273 15.96 -15.48 -52.10
N LEU A 274 15.73 -14.43 -51.31
CA LEU A 274 14.61 -13.50 -51.45
C LEU A 274 15.04 -12.07 -51.09
N ARG A 275 14.16 -11.09 -51.34
CA ARG A 275 14.26 -9.78 -50.68
C ARG A 275 14.20 -10.01 -49.16
N CYS A 276 15.00 -9.27 -48.41
CA CYS A 276 15.26 -9.61 -47.00
C CYS A 276 14.02 -9.58 -46.09
N ASP A 277 13.06 -8.69 -46.36
CA ASP A 277 11.75 -8.69 -45.68
C ASP A 277 10.93 -9.95 -46.02
N ALA A 278 10.89 -10.34 -47.29
CA ALA A 278 10.22 -11.56 -47.73
C ALA A 278 10.84 -12.82 -47.11
N ALA A 279 12.17 -12.92 -47.06
CA ALA A 279 12.88 -14.02 -46.39
C ALA A 279 12.49 -14.11 -44.91
N GLN A 280 12.60 -13.00 -44.17
CA GLN A 280 12.25 -12.93 -42.75
C GLN A 280 10.79 -13.32 -42.47
N GLN A 281 9.87 -12.91 -43.35
CA GLN A 281 8.45 -13.23 -43.20
C GLN A 281 8.15 -14.69 -43.59
N LEU A 282 8.87 -15.25 -44.55
CA LEU A 282 8.77 -16.67 -44.89
C LEU A 282 9.28 -17.56 -43.76
N GLU A 283 10.33 -17.14 -43.05
CA GLU A 283 10.85 -17.84 -41.87
C GLU A 283 9.85 -17.84 -40.70
N GLN A 284 9.14 -16.72 -40.49
CA GLN A 284 8.06 -16.68 -39.49
C GLN A 284 6.87 -17.56 -39.87
N LEU A 285 6.50 -17.57 -41.15
CA LEU A 285 5.47 -18.46 -41.69
C LEU A 285 5.89 -19.94 -41.54
N ASP A 286 7.15 -20.26 -41.82
CA ASP A 286 7.72 -21.58 -41.67
C ASP A 286 7.72 -22.05 -40.21
N ALA A 287 8.08 -21.19 -39.25
CA ALA A 287 8.01 -21.53 -37.83
C ALA A 287 6.58 -21.98 -37.42
N ALA A 288 5.55 -21.24 -37.83
CA ALA A 288 4.16 -21.63 -37.58
C ALA A 288 3.75 -22.89 -38.35
N TYR A 289 4.30 -23.11 -39.55
CA TYR A 289 4.09 -24.32 -40.32
C TYR A 289 4.73 -25.54 -39.65
N VAL A 290 5.93 -25.39 -39.07
CA VAL A 290 6.60 -26.41 -38.25
C VAL A 290 5.77 -26.74 -37.02
N ASP A 291 5.17 -25.76 -36.34
CA ASP A 291 4.27 -26.02 -35.21
C ASP A 291 3.02 -26.84 -35.65
N ALA A 292 2.51 -26.61 -36.85
CA ALA A 292 1.32 -27.28 -37.37
C ALA A 292 1.57 -28.69 -37.94
N PHE A 293 2.77 -28.92 -38.50
CA PHE A 293 3.08 -30.11 -39.29
C PHE A 293 4.35 -30.87 -38.89
N GLY A 294 5.19 -30.30 -38.03
CA GLY A 294 6.45 -30.88 -37.55
C GLY A 294 7.55 -30.95 -38.61
N VAL A 295 7.39 -30.29 -39.75
CA VAL A 295 8.36 -30.25 -40.86
C VAL A 295 8.41 -28.86 -41.45
N HIS A 296 9.58 -28.47 -41.97
CA HIS A 296 9.75 -27.22 -42.69
C HIS A 296 8.97 -27.20 -44.00
N ILE A 297 8.61 -26.00 -44.45
CA ILE A 297 8.12 -25.74 -45.80
C ILE A 297 9.18 -26.19 -46.80
N THR A 298 8.76 -26.92 -47.83
CA THR A 298 9.66 -27.24 -48.95
C THR A 298 9.58 -26.11 -49.97
N ILE A 299 10.70 -25.46 -50.26
CA ILE A 299 10.79 -24.47 -51.33
C ILE A 299 11.28 -25.19 -52.59
N SER A 300 10.69 -24.87 -53.73
CA SER A 300 11.06 -25.44 -55.04
C SER A 300 11.61 -24.39 -55.99
N ASP A 301 11.20 -23.13 -55.84
CA ASP A 301 11.75 -21.99 -56.56
C ASP A 301 11.58 -20.72 -55.72
N SER A 302 12.49 -19.76 -55.89
CA SER A 302 12.56 -18.50 -55.14
C SER A 302 13.02 -17.38 -56.07
N TYR A 303 14.00 -16.54 -55.71
CA TYR A 303 14.60 -15.61 -56.68
C TYR A 303 15.06 -16.32 -57.96
N ARG A 304 14.64 -15.77 -59.12
CA ARG A 304 15.05 -16.27 -60.44
C ARG A 304 15.70 -15.16 -61.26
N SER A 305 16.97 -15.35 -61.62
CA SER A 305 17.69 -14.41 -62.49
C SER A 305 17.08 -14.35 -63.90
N LEU A 306 17.39 -13.28 -64.64
CA LEU A 306 16.91 -13.08 -66.01
C LEU A 306 17.39 -14.20 -66.94
N ALA A 307 18.64 -14.66 -66.76
CA ALA A 307 19.17 -15.82 -67.48
C ALA A 307 18.40 -17.10 -67.12
N GLY A 308 18.08 -17.29 -65.83
CA GLY A 308 17.22 -18.38 -65.37
C GLY A 308 15.82 -18.31 -65.99
N GLN A 309 15.24 -17.12 -66.12
CA GLN A 309 13.93 -16.92 -66.75
C GLN A 309 13.97 -17.24 -68.26
N TYR A 310 15.07 -16.92 -68.96
CA TYR A 310 15.27 -17.36 -70.34
C TYR A 310 15.38 -18.90 -70.44
N ALA A 311 16.06 -19.55 -69.50
CA ALA A 311 16.13 -21.02 -69.47
C ALA A 311 14.76 -21.66 -69.19
N CYS A 312 14.00 -21.08 -68.25
CA CYS A 312 12.63 -21.50 -67.93
C CYS A 312 11.72 -21.43 -69.17
N THR A 313 11.66 -20.27 -69.83
CA THR A 313 10.81 -20.08 -71.02
C THR A 313 11.19 -21.02 -72.16
N ARG A 314 12.49 -21.31 -72.37
CA ARG A 314 12.95 -22.29 -73.37
C ARG A 314 12.52 -23.72 -73.06
N THR A 315 12.44 -24.09 -71.78
CA THR A 315 12.21 -25.48 -71.35
C THR A 315 10.75 -25.78 -71.05
N LYS A 316 10.03 -24.83 -70.44
CA LYS A 316 8.66 -25.00 -69.94
C LYS A 316 7.63 -24.11 -70.64
N GLY A 317 8.05 -23.26 -71.59
CA GLY A 317 7.15 -22.47 -72.43
C GLY A 317 6.21 -21.57 -71.62
N SER A 318 4.91 -21.73 -71.84
CA SER A 318 3.84 -20.91 -71.23
C SER A 318 3.70 -21.05 -69.71
N LEU A 319 4.40 -22.02 -69.09
CA LEU A 319 4.47 -22.10 -67.62
C LEU A 319 5.33 -20.97 -67.03
N CYS A 320 6.25 -20.41 -67.81
CA CYS A 320 7.11 -19.32 -67.36
C CYS A 320 6.59 -17.97 -67.85
N ALA A 321 6.62 -16.97 -66.99
CA ALA A 321 6.37 -15.58 -67.38
C ALA A 321 7.36 -15.09 -68.45
N ALA A 322 7.00 -14.04 -69.18
CA ALA A 322 7.92 -13.38 -70.10
C ALA A 322 9.21 -12.95 -69.35
N PRO A 323 10.40 -13.07 -69.96
CA PRO A 323 11.64 -12.65 -69.31
C PRO A 323 11.56 -11.18 -68.87
N GLY A 324 11.88 -10.92 -67.60
CA GLY A 324 11.81 -9.59 -67.00
C GLY A 324 10.43 -9.19 -66.46
N THR A 325 9.45 -10.10 -66.39
CA THR A 325 8.11 -9.81 -65.86
C THR A 325 7.66 -10.78 -64.76
N SER A 326 8.57 -11.57 -64.18
CA SER A 326 8.22 -12.58 -63.17
C SER A 326 8.41 -12.05 -61.76
N ASN A 327 7.46 -12.28 -60.84
CA ASN A 327 7.63 -11.90 -59.44
C ASN A 327 8.82 -12.63 -58.76
N HIS A 328 9.23 -13.80 -59.25
CA HIS A 328 10.49 -14.44 -58.85
C HIS A 328 11.71 -13.56 -59.15
N GLY A 329 11.69 -12.80 -60.25
CA GLY A 329 12.76 -11.88 -60.60
C GLY A 329 12.82 -10.63 -59.71
N LEU A 330 11.81 -10.40 -58.87
CA LEU A 330 11.79 -9.33 -57.86
C LEU A 330 12.27 -9.82 -56.49
N GLY A 331 12.47 -11.14 -56.31
CA GLY A 331 12.81 -11.72 -55.01
C GLY A 331 11.63 -11.73 -54.03
N THR A 332 10.40 -11.67 -54.52
CA THR A 332 9.18 -11.57 -53.70
C THR A 332 8.17 -12.69 -53.99
N ALA A 333 8.63 -13.80 -54.58
CA ALA A 333 7.78 -14.95 -54.87
C ALA A 333 8.50 -16.25 -54.58
N VAL A 334 7.74 -17.25 -54.16
CA VAL A 334 8.20 -18.62 -53.95
C VAL A 334 7.23 -19.62 -54.58
N ASP A 335 7.79 -20.73 -55.05
CA ASP A 335 7.04 -21.91 -55.44
C ASP A 335 7.23 -22.98 -54.36
N LEU A 336 6.15 -23.44 -53.73
CA LEU A 336 6.20 -24.31 -52.54
C LEU A 336 5.75 -25.75 -52.81
N GLY A 337 6.42 -26.69 -52.16
CA GLY A 337 6.23 -28.15 -52.27
C GLY A 337 5.64 -28.80 -51.01
N GLY A 338 5.99 -30.07 -50.76
CA GLY A 338 5.62 -30.76 -49.51
C GLY A 338 4.12 -31.03 -49.30
N GLY A 339 3.32 -30.92 -50.36
CA GLY A 339 1.86 -31.00 -50.33
C GLY A 339 1.18 -29.66 -50.64
N ILE A 340 1.89 -28.53 -50.51
CA ILE A 340 1.36 -27.19 -50.80
C ILE A 340 1.07 -27.02 -52.30
N GLN A 341 1.89 -27.61 -53.17
CA GLN A 341 1.77 -27.53 -54.64
C GLN A 341 0.49 -28.16 -55.22
N THR A 342 -0.42 -28.69 -54.41
CA THR A 342 -1.65 -29.34 -54.86
C THR A 342 -2.85 -28.74 -54.15
N PHE A 343 -3.81 -28.23 -54.92
CA PHE A 343 -5.03 -27.64 -54.38
C PHE A 343 -5.77 -28.61 -53.45
N GLY A 344 -6.17 -28.11 -52.29
CA GLY A 344 -7.06 -28.83 -51.37
C GLY A 344 -6.38 -29.84 -50.44
N THR A 345 -5.07 -30.02 -50.51
CA THR A 345 -4.32 -30.76 -49.48
C THR A 345 -4.43 -30.04 -48.12
N ARG A 346 -4.12 -30.75 -47.04
CA ARG A 346 -4.11 -30.18 -45.68
C ARG A 346 -3.14 -29.00 -45.60
N GLN A 347 -1.96 -29.17 -46.19
CA GLN A 347 -0.89 -28.17 -46.22
C GLN A 347 -1.30 -26.93 -47.01
N HIS A 348 -1.84 -27.09 -48.23
CA HIS A 348 -2.31 -25.96 -49.04
C HIS A 348 -3.43 -25.20 -48.34
N ARG A 349 -4.43 -25.89 -47.77
CA ARG A 349 -5.55 -25.22 -47.06
C ARG A 349 -5.08 -24.48 -45.83
N TRP A 350 -4.12 -25.03 -45.10
CA TRP A 350 -3.52 -24.35 -43.96
C TRP A 350 -2.80 -23.08 -44.43
N LEU A 351 -2.04 -23.14 -45.51
CA LEU A 351 -1.33 -21.98 -46.03
C LEU A 351 -2.30 -20.89 -46.50
N VAL A 352 -3.38 -21.25 -47.19
CA VAL A 352 -4.45 -20.30 -47.57
C VAL A 352 -5.09 -19.61 -46.37
N ALA A 353 -5.16 -20.29 -45.22
CA ALA A 353 -5.79 -19.74 -44.02
C ALA A 353 -4.85 -18.88 -43.16
N ASN A 354 -3.52 -19.04 -43.28
CA ASN A 354 -2.55 -18.43 -42.35
C ASN A 354 -1.51 -17.53 -43.04
N ALA A 355 -1.21 -17.72 -44.32
CA ALA A 355 -0.09 -17.02 -44.98
C ALA A 355 -0.25 -15.50 -45.01
N ASP A 356 -1.49 -15.00 -45.10
CA ASP A 356 -1.78 -13.56 -45.15
C ASP A 356 -1.31 -12.84 -43.86
N GLU A 357 -1.30 -13.52 -42.69
CA GLU A 357 -0.78 -12.98 -41.42
C GLU A 357 0.72 -12.64 -41.52
N TYR A 358 1.43 -13.36 -42.38
CA TYR A 358 2.86 -13.18 -42.63
C TYR A 358 3.13 -12.36 -43.91
N GLY A 359 2.10 -11.84 -44.57
CA GLY A 359 2.24 -11.05 -45.79
C GLY A 359 2.47 -11.87 -47.07
N TRP A 360 2.23 -13.18 -47.02
CA TRP A 360 2.31 -14.08 -48.18
C TRP A 360 0.90 -14.42 -48.66
N THR A 361 0.65 -14.34 -49.96
CA THR A 361 -0.68 -14.61 -50.51
C THR A 361 -0.64 -15.54 -51.72
N LEU A 362 -1.71 -16.30 -51.91
CA LEU A 362 -2.00 -17.01 -53.17
C LEU A 362 -2.77 -16.05 -54.07
N PRO A 363 -2.11 -15.43 -55.08
CA PRO A 363 -2.74 -14.38 -55.86
C PRO A 363 -3.95 -14.90 -56.64
N ASP A 364 -4.94 -14.03 -56.87
CA ASP A 364 -6.23 -14.46 -57.44
C ASP A 364 -6.10 -15.17 -58.79
N TRP A 365 -5.13 -14.78 -59.61
CA TRP A 365 -4.84 -15.41 -60.89
C TRP A 365 -4.33 -16.85 -60.75
N ALA A 366 -3.65 -17.17 -59.64
CA ALA A 366 -3.06 -18.48 -59.32
C ALA A 366 -4.01 -19.42 -58.59
N ARG A 367 -5.17 -18.94 -58.14
CA ARG A 367 -6.17 -19.78 -57.46
C ARG A 367 -6.73 -20.86 -58.40
N ALA A 368 -7.38 -21.87 -57.84
CA ALA A 368 -7.97 -22.98 -58.60
C ALA A 368 -8.95 -22.52 -59.71
N THR A 369 -9.61 -21.38 -59.52
CA THR A 369 -10.53 -20.76 -60.48
C THR A 369 -9.91 -19.59 -61.24
N GLY A 370 -8.61 -19.34 -61.06
CA GLY A 370 -7.88 -18.22 -61.65
C GLY A 370 -7.55 -18.44 -63.13
N SER A 371 -6.98 -17.41 -63.75
CA SER A 371 -6.59 -17.43 -65.18
C SER A 371 -5.42 -18.36 -65.47
N LYS A 372 -4.58 -18.65 -64.47
CA LYS A 372 -3.46 -19.58 -64.56
C LYS A 372 -3.29 -20.28 -63.20
N PRO A 373 -4.04 -21.37 -62.93
CA PRO A 373 -4.02 -22.02 -61.62
C PRO A 373 -2.63 -22.58 -61.26
N GLU A 374 -2.05 -22.10 -60.17
CA GLU A 374 -0.70 -22.44 -59.67
C GLU A 374 -0.74 -22.54 -58.14
N ALA A 375 -1.18 -23.68 -57.61
CA ALA A 375 -1.30 -23.93 -56.16
C ALA A 375 0.02 -23.76 -55.38
N TRP A 376 1.15 -23.92 -56.07
CA TRP A 376 2.49 -23.77 -55.51
C TRP A 376 2.94 -22.32 -55.43
N HIS A 377 2.32 -21.38 -56.15
CA HIS A 377 2.86 -20.03 -56.31
C HIS A 377 2.34 -19.07 -55.23
N TRP A 378 3.25 -18.51 -54.46
CA TRP A 378 2.94 -17.56 -53.39
C TRP A 378 3.74 -16.29 -53.56
N GLU A 379 3.07 -15.15 -53.38
CA GLU A 379 3.63 -13.83 -53.54
C GLU A 379 3.68 -13.10 -52.21
N TYR A 380 4.82 -12.50 -51.89
CA TYR A 380 4.96 -11.61 -50.76
C TYR A 380 4.44 -10.21 -51.14
N VAL A 381 3.45 -9.72 -50.40
CA VAL A 381 2.77 -8.44 -50.65
C VAL A 381 3.09 -7.36 -49.60
N GLY A 382 3.91 -7.72 -48.61
CA GLY A 382 4.41 -6.84 -47.54
C GLY A 382 5.73 -6.15 -47.88
#